data_AF-A0A8J3FJ91-F1
#
_entry.id   AF-A0A8J3FJ91-F1
#
_cell.length_a   1.000
_cell.length_b   1.000
_cell.length_c   1.000
_cell.angle_alpha   90.00
_cell.angle_beta   90.00
_cell.angle_gamma   90.00
#
_symmetry.space_group_name_H-M   'P 1'
#
loop_
_entity.id
_entity.type
_entity.pdbx_description
1 polymer ?
#
loop_
_entity_poly.entity_id
_entity_poly.type
_entity_poly.pdbx_seq_one_letter_code
_entity_poly.pdbx_strand_id
1 'polypeptide(L)'
;MDIGIEKYSIRICLKLILAISVFGCSINNKTGKGLDSEIPSLNGSGVVYRSTFTYEFLNTAKTDTIVDFQHYAVPEQAAFPTNTFEGRLRFGDLGRRGTNKFIIEDSTSAISQDEWADILLFDFEFIQQGSYIIPLKRGFQMNEGTYYEFIVEPGRVWDENGDNGYSRVSIPFALKEKNQNCIYNGAMSFLFKNDGSTSSLVFQTASETCPYRKVNIWGTVKADYTPYPIPEKEQYIEKYIREVKGRIPVKPISELEKDYPGADPIQFSSPTEVNSQDMTIYGFLIDGVHYLSTPETRYGTYPFPESLSIPSYSTAKSIAAGIGLMRMEKLYSGSSSTTIASVVPESVESGNWADVTFVNALDMATGNYLESRDTNDEDIYLETEWEGLNFFLDLDHQSKLSFSINRFPRKSTPGEQFAYHTSDTYLLGTAMNAYLRSIRNSPKADYFRDLVVEDILKPIGTSPGSWEIARTYDSVAQPFSGYGLVFLPDDIVKI
;
A
#
# COMPACT_ATOMS: atom_id res chain seq x y z
N MET A 1 40.54 -41.27 6.41
CA MET A 1 39.14 -41.47 5.96
C MET A 1 38.64 -40.08 5.65
N ASP A 2 39.04 -39.40 4.59
CA ASP A 2 38.86 -39.70 3.16
C ASP A 2 37.63 -40.54 2.82
N ILE A 3 36.70 -39.88 2.13
CA ILE A 3 35.71 -40.23 1.09
C ILE A 3 34.60 -39.19 1.26
N GLY A 4 34.14 -38.40 0.29
CA GLY A 4 34.42 -38.28 -1.13
C GLY A 4 33.41 -37.29 -1.70
N ILE A 5 33.90 -36.27 -2.41
CA ILE A 5 33.10 -35.31 -3.18
C ILE A 5 32.75 -35.97 -4.51
N GLU A 6 31.47 -36.07 -4.85
CA GLU A 6 31.04 -36.38 -6.22
C GLU A 6 30.41 -35.15 -6.88
N LYS A 7 31.14 -34.62 -7.86
CA LYS A 7 30.68 -33.68 -8.89
C LYS A 7 29.94 -34.46 -9.97
N TYR A 8 28.77 -33.99 -10.38
CA TYR A 8 28.26 -34.26 -11.73
C TYR A 8 28.21 -32.97 -12.55
N SER A 9 29.08 -32.92 -13.55
CA SER A 9 29.03 -32.01 -14.69
C SER A 9 28.18 -32.63 -15.80
N ILE A 10 27.26 -31.86 -16.39
CA ILE A 10 26.79 -32.11 -17.76
C ILE A 10 26.84 -30.78 -18.51
N ARG A 11 27.70 -30.71 -19.52
CA ARG A 11 27.78 -29.62 -20.52
C ARG A 11 26.92 -29.95 -21.74
N ILE A 12 26.03 -29.02 -22.05
CA ILE A 12 25.71 -28.42 -23.36
C ILE A 12 25.29 -29.36 -24.52
N CYS A 13 24.06 -29.13 -25.02
CA CYS A 13 23.86 -29.04 -26.46
C CYS A 13 22.80 -27.98 -26.79
N LEU A 14 23.28 -26.85 -27.30
CA LEU A 14 22.52 -25.77 -27.93
C LEU A 14 21.88 -26.30 -29.23
N LYS A 15 20.56 -26.16 -29.39
CA LYS A 15 19.93 -26.04 -30.71
C LYS A 15 18.84 -24.97 -30.65
N LEU A 16 19.20 -23.79 -31.13
CA LEU A 16 18.29 -22.77 -31.61
C LEU A 16 17.37 -23.37 -32.68
N ILE A 17 16.05 -23.23 -32.49
CA ILE A 17 15.12 -23.03 -33.61
C ILE A 17 14.24 -21.85 -33.21
N LEU A 18 14.55 -20.70 -33.82
CA LEU A 18 13.76 -19.48 -33.79
C LEU A 18 12.59 -19.68 -34.75
N ALA A 19 11.37 -19.86 -34.23
CA ALA A 19 10.14 -19.78 -35.02
C ALA A 19 9.36 -18.55 -34.57
N ILE A 20 9.58 -17.45 -35.28
CA ILE A 20 8.73 -16.26 -35.20
C ILE A 20 7.43 -16.61 -35.91
N SER A 21 6.38 -16.90 -35.14
CA SER A 21 5.01 -16.92 -35.66
C SER A 21 4.33 -15.60 -35.27
N VAL A 22 4.33 -14.65 -36.19
CA VAL A 22 3.39 -13.53 -36.20
C VAL A 22 2.01 -14.13 -36.46
N PHE A 23 1.26 -14.41 -35.40
CA PHE A 23 -0.18 -14.60 -35.52
C PHE A 23 -0.84 -13.25 -35.31
N GLY A 24 -1.09 -12.56 -36.43
CA GLY A 24 -2.15 -11.57 -36.50
C GLY A 24 -3.47 -12.29 -36.24
N CYS A 25 -3.97 -12.22 -35.00
CA CYS A 25 -5.31 -12.68 -34.68
C CYS A 25 -6.28 -11.53 -34.96
N SER A 26 -6.95 -11.64 -36.09
CA SER A 26 -8.17 -10.91 -36.43
C SER A 26 -9.15 -10.98 -35.26
N ILE A 27 -9.55 -9.82 -34.75
CA ILE A 27 -10.63 -9.68 -33.77
C ILE A 27 -11.93 -10.03 -34.49
N ASN A 28 -12.30 -11.30 -34.44
CA ASN A 28 -13.64 -11.73 -34.78
C ASN A 28 -14.55 -11.36 -33.62
N ASN A 29 -15.35 -10.31 -33.83
CA ASN A 29 -16.53 -9.98 -33.02
C ASN A 29 -17.47 -11.20 -32.96
N LYS A 30 -17.34 -11.99 -31.90
CA LYS A 30 -18.36 -12.95 -31.48
C LYS A 30 -18.93 -12.50 -30.15
N THR A 31 -20.09 -11.86 -30.23
CA THR A 31 -21.17 -11.81 -29.23
C THR A 31 -20.74 -11.83 -27.77
N GLY A 32 -20.69 -10.64 -27.17
CA GLY A 32 -20.32 -10.41 -25.78
C GLY A 32 -21.11 -11.27 -24.80
N LYS A 33 -20.38 -12.09 -24.05
CA LYS A 33 -20.70 -12.25 -22.63
C LYS A 33 -20.32 -10.92 -21.98
N GLY A 34 -21.28 -10.23 -21.35
CA GLY A 34 -21.01 -8.97 -20.68
C GLY A 34 -19.89 -9.14 -19.65
N LEU A 35 -19.11 -8.08 -19.45
CA LEU A 35 -18.09 -7.96 -18.39
C LEU A 35 -18.67 -8.35 -17.00
N ASP A 36 -20.00 -8.27 -16.83
CA ASP A 36 -20.76 -8.72 -15.66
C ASP A 36 -20.56 -10.21 -15.31
N SER A 37 -20.32 -11.08 -16.29
CA SER A 37 -20.21 -12.53 -16.06
C SER A 37 -18.85 -12.99 -15.49
N GLU A 38 -17.90 -12.07 -15.39
CA GLU A 38 -16.51 -12.37 -15.01
C GLU A 38 -16.19 -12.05 -13.55
N ILE A 39 -17.13 -11.46 -12.82
CA ILE A 39 -17.03 -11.09 -11.42
C ILE A 39 -18.14 -11.82 -10.64
N PRO A 40 -17.87 -12.38 -9.43
CA PRO A 40 -18.90 -13.08 -8.65
C PRO A 40 -20.15 -12.23 -8.41
N SER A 41 -21.31 -12.79 -8.80
CA SER A 41 -22.63 -12.18 -8.61
C SER A 41 -23.18 -12.47 -7.22
N LEU A 42 -23.84 -11.47 -6.63
CA LEU A 42 -24.66 -11.66 -5.43
C LEU A 42 -26.01 -12.26 -5.83
N ASN A 43 -26.44 -13.31 -5.13
CA ASN A 43 -27.66 -14.05 -5.45
C ASN A 43 -28.65 -14.10 -4.26
N GLY A 44 -28.43 -13.27 -3.24
CA GLY A 44 -29.27 -13.22 -2.05
C GLY A 44 -30.64 -12.59 -2.31
N SER A 45 -31.56 -12.79 -1.37
CA SER A 45 -32.94 -12.32 -1.44
C SER A 45 -33.13 -10.85 -1.03
N GLY A 46 -32.09 -10.20 -0.51
CA GLY A 46 -32.15 -8.88 0.12
C GLY A 46 -32.76 -8.90 1.52
N VAL A 47 -33.17 -10.06 2.04
CA VAL A 47 -33.71 -10.19 3.41
C VAL A 47 -32.57 -10.19 4.41
N VAL A 48 -32.17 -8.98 4.83
CA VAL A 48 -31.10 -8.74 5.80
C VAL A 48 -31.71 -8.05 7.03
N TYR A 49 -31.38 -8.55 8.21
CA TYR A 49 -31.80 -7.97 9.49
C TYR A 49 -30.65 -7.18 10.10
N ARG A 50 -30.80 -5.86 10.19
CA ARG A 50 -29.79 -4.96 10.77
C ARG A 50 -30.20 -4.45 12.14
N SER A 51 -29.30 -4.58 13.10
CA SER A 51 -29.41 -3.97 14.44
C SER A 51 -28.81 -2.55 14.48
N THR A 52 -27.90 -2.23 13.56
CA THR A 52 -27.28 -0.90 13.39
C THR A 52 -27.13 -0.57 11.90
N PHE A 53 -26.83 0.70 11.57
CA PHE A 53 -26.76 1.20 10.20
C PHE A 53 -28.01 0.89 9.37
N THR A 54 -29.18 0.86 10.02
CA THR A 54 -30.47 0.73 9.36
C THR A 54 -30.73 1.95 8.47
N TYR A 55 -31.66 1.81 7.52
CA TYR A 55 -32.14 2.95 6.72
C TYR A 55 -32.49 4.16 7.58
N GLU A 56 -33.25 3.97 8.67
CA GLU A 56 -33.65 5.06 9.57
C GLU A 56 -32.44 5.70 10.24
N PHE A 57 -31.48 4.90 10.73
CA PHE A 57 -30.27 5.42 11.35
C PHE A 57 -29.48 6.30 10.37
N LEU A 58 -29.21 5.79 9.17
CA LEU A 58 -28.41 6.48 8.16
C LEU A 58 -29.09 7.75 7.61
N ASN A 59 -30.42 7.86 7.70
CA ASN A 59 -31.16 9.04 7.25
C ASN A 59 -31.47 10.04 8.37
N THR A 60 -31.23 9.71 9.64
CA THR A 60 -31.50 10.60 10.79
C THR A 60 -30.26 11.17 11.46
N ALA A 61 -29.05 10.75 11.04
CA ALA A 61 -27.75 11.31 11.46
C ALA A 61 -27.56 11.37 13.00
N LYS A 62 -27.94 10.30 13.70
CA LYS A 62 -27.73 10.18 15.16
C LYS A 62 -26.23 10.03 15.49
N THR A 63 -25.86 10.36 16.73
CA THR A 63 -24.53 10.04 17.30
C THR A 63 -24.26 8.56 17.08
N ASP A 64 -23.13 8.28 16.44
CA ASP A 64 -22.69 6.91 16.16
C ASP A 64 -21.76 6.40 17.25
N THR A 65 -21.76 5.09 17.42
CA THR A 65 -20.80 4.36 18.23
C THR A 65 -20.03 3.43 17.32
N ILE A 66 -18.76 3.21 17.59
CA ILE A 66 -18.02 2.14 16.93
C ILE A 66 -18.78 0.81 17.04
N VAL A 67 -18.83 0.04 15.95
CA VAL A 67 -19.56 -1.23 15.87
C VAL A 67 -18.64 -2.34 15.35
N ASP A 68 -19.11 -3.58 15.44
CA ASP A 68 -18.43 -4.70 14.81
C ASP A 68 -18.37 -4.54 13.28
N PHE A 69 -17.22 -4.82 12.68
CA PHE A 69 -16.97 -4.69 11.24
C PHE A 69 -17.88 -5.58 10.38
N GLN A 70 -18.52 -6.62 10.94
CA GLN A 70 -19.56 -7.38 10.24
C GLN A 70 -20.69 -6.49 9.70
N HIS A 71 -20.93 -5.32 10.29
CA HIS A 71 -21.94 -4.38 9.82
C HIS A 71 -21.54 -3.61 8.55
N TYR A 72 -20.25 -3.59 8.21
CA TYR A 72 -19.70 -3.08 6.95
C TYR A 72 -19.54 -4.20 5.90
N ALA A 73 -19.53 -5.46 6.31
CA ALA A 73 -19.42 -6.61 5.42
C ALA A 73 -20.65 -6.80 4.52
N VAL A 74 -20.44 -7.43 3.37
CA VAL A 74 -21.54 -7.89 2.51
C VAL A 74 -22.26 -9.05 3.22
N PRO A 75 -23.55 -8.92 3.58
CA PRO A 75 -24.28 -9.99 4.24
C PRO A 75 -24.57 -11.16 3.30
N GLU A 76 -24.71 -12.37 3.84
CA GLU A 76 -24.98 -13.59 3.04
C GLU A 76 -26.23 -13.46 2.15
N GLN A 77 -27.28 -12.80 2.65
CA GLN A 77 -28.54 -12.58 1.93
C GLN A 77 -28.56 -11.29 1.10
N ALA A 78 -27.42 -10.63 0.89
CA ALA A 78 -27.31 -9.44 0.04
C ALA A 78 -27.85 -9.71 -1.37
N ALA A 79 -28.80 -8.88 -1.83
CA ALA A 79 -29.29 -8.94 -3.20
C ALA A 79 -28.33 -8.22 -4.16
N PHE A 80 -28.42 -8.58 -5.44
CA PHE A 80 -27.73 -7.85 -6.50
C PHE A 80 -28.19 -6.39 -6.54
N PRO A 81 -27.28 -5.41 -6.67
CA PRO A 81 -27.66 -4.01 -6.56
C PRO A 81 -28.51 -3.53 -7.75
N THR A 82 -29.56 -2.77 -7.46
CA THR A 82 -30.44 -2.18 -8.48
C THR A 82 -30.05 -0.74 -8.86
N ASN A 83 -29.25 -0.06 -8.04
CA ASN A 83 -28.61 1.20 -8.41
C ASN A 83 -27.15 0.96 -8.86
N THR A 84 -26.63 1.91 -9.63
CA THR A 84 -25.28 1.92 -10.19
C THR A 84 -24.58 3.22 -9.80
N PHE A 85 -23.45 3.08 -9.11
CA PHE A 85 -22.59 4.21 -8.75
C PHE A 85 -21.65 4.53 -9.91
N GLU A 86 -21.75 5.74 -10.45
CA GLU A 86 -20.83 6.26 -11.47
C GLU A 86 -20.72 7.78 -11.29
N GLY A 87 -19.56 8.24 -10.85
CA GLY A 87 -19.33 9.66 -10.58
C GLY A 87 -18.48 9.87 -9.35
N ARG A 88 -18.70 10.99 -8.67
CA ARG A 88 -17.83 11.49 -7.61
C ARG A 88 -18.49 11.47 -6.24
N LEU A 89 -17.76 10.97 -5.25
CA LEU A 89 -18.13 11.02 -3.84
C LEU A 89 -17.25 12.06 -3.13
N ARG A 90 -17.89 13.01 -2.44
CA ARG A 90 -17.20 14.00 -1.61
C ARG A 90 -17.77 14.03 -0.21
N PHE A 91 -16.88 14.17 0.76
CA PHE A 91 -17.23 14.59 2.12
C PHE A 91 -15.99 15.25 2.73
N GLY A 92 -16.18 16.17 3.65
CA GLY A 92 -15.07 16.84 4.33
C GLY A 92 -15.38 17.03 5.81
N ASP A 93 -14.37 17.50 6.54
CA ASP A 93 -14.49 17.91 7.94
C ASP A 93 -14.95 16.76 8.86
N LEU A 94 -14.20 15.65 8.84
CA LEU A 94 -14.43 14.59 9.83
C LEU A 94 -14.26 15.16 11.25
N GLY A 95 -13.42 16.18 11.45
CA GLY A 95 -13.04 16.72 12.76
C GLY A 95 -14.03 17.66 13.46
N ARG A 96 -14.88 18.43 12.75
CA ARG A 96 -15.82 19.39 13.39
C ARG A 96 -17.30 19.01 13.30
N ARG A 97 -17.67 18.01 12.50
CA ARG A 97 -19.08 17.61 12.31
C ARG A 97 -19.39 16.13 12.58
N GLY A 98 -18.37 15.28 12.70
CA GLY A 98 -18.54 13.92 13.22
C GLY A 98 -18.63 13.94 14.75
N THR A 99 -19.48 13.10 15.34
CA THR A 99 -19.34 12.73 16.75
C THR A 99 -18.13 11.81 16.90
N ASN A 100 -16.93 12.34 16.67
CA ASN A 100 -15.70 11.59 16.84
C ASN A 100 -15.41 11.53 18.33
N LYS A 101 -15.35 10.32 18.88
CA LYS A 101 -14.76 10.13 20.20
C LYS A 101 -13.44 9.40 19.98
N PHE A 102 -12.33 10.13 20.09
CA PHE A 102 -11.02 9.51 20.12
C PHE A 102 -10.92 8.70 21.42
N ILE A 103 -10.80 7.38 21.30
CA ILE A 103 -10.34 6.55 22.40
C ILE A 103 -8.91 6.17 22.05
N ILE A 104 -7.95 6.91 22.62
CA ILE A 104 -6.54 6.53 22.71
C ILE A 104 -6.47 5.60 23.92
N GLU A 105 -6.41 4.29 23.69
CA GLU A 105 -6.37 3.30 24.78
C GLU A 105 -4.94 2.94 25.19
N ASP A 106 -3.92 3.38 24.44
CA ASP A 106 -2.52 3.19 24.79
C ASP A 106 -1.68 4.37 24.25
N SER A 107 -1.22 5.25 25.15
CA SER A 107 -0.44 6.44 24.79
C SER A 107 0.96 6.37 25.39
N THR A 108 1.96 6.10 24.54
CA THR A 108 3.36 6.46 24.83
C THR A 108 3.78 7.77 24.17
N SER A 109 2.92 8.41 23.36
CA SER A 109 3.22 9.69 22.70
C SER A 109 2.17 10.77 22.94
N ALA A 110 2.66 11.98 23.25
CA ALA A 110 1.88 13.16 23.63
C ALA A 110 1.46 14.00 22.41
N ILE A 111 0.53 13.49 21.60
CA ILE A 111 -0.11 14.27 20.54
C ILE A 111 -1.53 14.66 20.98
N SER A 112 -1.86 15.94 20.83
CA SER A 112 -3.14 16.49 21.27
C SER A 112 -4.29 16.09 20.35
N GLN A 113 -5.51 16.17 20.87
CA GLN A 113 -6.77 15.96 20.15
C GLN A 113 -6.93 16.88 18.92
N ASP A 114 -6.17 17.98 18.87
CA ASP A 114 -6.22 19.01 17.82
C ASP A 114 -5.56 18.56 16.50
N GLU A 115 -4.61 17.62 16.53
CA GLU A 115 -3.92 17.12 15.31
C GLU A 115 -4.81 16.22 14.44
N TRP A 116 -5.94 15.74 14.96
CA TRP A 116 -6.91 14.94 14.21
C TRP A 116 -8.08 15.76 13.66
N ALA A 117 -8.19 17.05 14.01
CA ALA A 117 -9.34 17.88 13.66
C ALA A 117 -9.35 18.34 12.18
N ASP A 118 -8.20 18.26 11.49
CA ASP A 118 -8.04 18.63 10.07
C ASP A 118 -8.03 17.40 9.16
N ILE A 119 -8.98 16.47 9.33
CA ILE A 119 -9.12 15.38 8.34
C ILE A 119 -9.71 15.93 7.05
N LEU A 120 -8.92 15.68 6.02
CA LEU A 120 -9.07 15.91 4.60
C LEU A 120 -10.48 15.88 4.03
N LEU A 121 -10.66 16.73 3.02
CA LEU A 121 -11.63 16.50 1.97
C LEU A 121 -11.37 15.13 1.34
N PHE A 122 -12.30 14.20 1.52
CA PHE A 122 -12.41 13.03 0.69
C PHE A 122 -13.02 13.44 -0.65
N ASP A 123 -12.33 13.16 -1.76
CA ASP A 123 -12.77 13.50 -3.12
C ASP A 123 -12.28 12.43 -4.09
N PHE A 124 -13.13 11.43 -4.33
CA PHE A 124 -12.81 10.28 -5.16
C PHE A 124 -13.90 10.02 -6.18
N GLU A 125 -13.48 9.57 -7.36
CA GLU A 125 -14.35 9.09 -8.41
C GLU A 125 -14.41 7.57 -8.38
N PHE A 126 -15.60 7.03 -8.62
CA PHE A 126 -15.85 5.59 -8.61
C PHE A 126 -16.66 5.17 -9.82
N ILE A 127 -16.40 3.94 -10.25
CA ILE A 127 -17.22 3.18 -11.20
C ILE A 127 -17.70 1.91 -10.49
N GLN A 128 -18.98 1.60 -10.60
CA GLN A 128 -19.53 0.32 -10.18
C GLN A 128 -19.54 -0.68 -11.35
N GLN A 129 -19.09 -1.90 -11.09
CA GLN A 129 -19.22 -3.05 -11.98
C GLN A 129 -19.82 -4.21 -11.20
N GLY A 130 -21.08 -4.57 -11.50
CA GLY A 130 -21.84 -5.55 -10.73
C GLY A 130 -21.95 -5.16 -9.25
N SER A 131 -21.44 -6.03 -8.36
CA SER A 131 -21.41 -5.82 -6.90
C SER A 131 -20.12 -5.16 -6.38
N TYR A 132 -19.27 -4.63 -7.26
CA TYR A 132 -18.00 -4.00 -6.89
C TYR A 132 -18.06 -2.51 -7.19
N ILE A 133 -17.50 -1.70 -6.28
CA ILE A 133 -17.27 -0.27 -6.50
C ILE A 133 -15.76 -0.03 -6.56
N ILE A 134 -15.31 0.56 -7.66
CA ILE A 134 -13.89 0.64 -8.02
C ILE A 134 -13.49 2.12 -8.04
N PRO A 135 -12.60 2.56 -7.13
CA PRO A 135 -12.07 3.92 -7.19
C PRO A 135 -11.15 4.08 -8.40
N LEU A 136 -11.22 5.24 -9.06
CA LEU A 136 -10.32 5.57 -10.19
C LEU A 136 -8.87 5.81 -9.73
N LYS A 137 -8.70 6.29 -8.49
CA LYS A 137 -7.40 6.49 -7.84
C LYS A 137 -7.26 5.50 -6.70
N ARG A 138 -6.18 4.71 -6.73
CA ARG A 138 -5.90 3.60 -5.81
C ARG A 138 -4.48 3.71 -5.26
N GLY A 139 -4.22 3.01 -4.18
CA GLY A 139 -2.96 3.15 -3.46
C GLY A 139 -2.78 4.53 -2.84
N PHE A 140 -1.54 4.80 -2.46
CA PHE A 140 -1.15 6.01 -1.78
C PHE A 140 -1.45 7.29 -2.60
N GLN A 141 -2.17 8.25 -2.00
CA GLN A 141 -2.48 9.54 -2.62
C GLN A 141 -1.94 10.70 -1.78
N MET A 142 -0.90 11.39 -2.30
CA MET A 142 -0.42 12.63 -1.70
C MET A 142 -1.50 13.71 -1.73
N ASN A 143 -1.55 14.51 -0.67
CA ASN A 143 -2.50 15.62 -0.57
C ASN A 143 -1.93 16.79 0.25
N GLU A 144 -2.67 17.90 0.22
CA GLU A 144 -2.34 19.14 0.93
C GLU A 144 -2.72 19.10 2.43
N GLY A 145 -3.33 18.01 2.92
CA GLY A 145 -3.72 17.86 4.31
C GLY A 145 -2.54 17.83 5.27
N THR A 146 -2.82 18.08 6.54
CA THR A 146 -1.76 18.33 7.53
C THR A 146 -1.16 17.02 8.09
N TYR A 147 -1.98 15.98 8.31
CA TYR A 147 -1.55 14.83 9.12
C TYR A 147 -1.78 13.45 8.50
N TYR A 148 -2.86 13.26 7.73
CA TYR A 148 -3.23 11.95 7.19
C TYR A 148 -3.46 12.02 5.70
N GLU A 149 -3.35 10.87 5.05
CA GLU A 149 -3.55 10.70 3.63
C GLU A 149 -4.46 9.50 3.38
N PHE A 150 -5.43 9.65 2.47
CA PHE A 150 -6.36 8.57 2.17
C PHE A 150 -5.70 7.53 1.25
N ILE A 151 -5.90 6.27 1.60
CA ILE A 151 -5.77 5.13 0.70
C ILE A 151 -7.18 4.57 0.51
N VAL A 152 -7.59 4.35 -0.74
CA VAL A 152 -8.94 3.86 -1.07
C VAL A 152 -8.79 2.72 -2.04
N GLU A 153 -9.46 1.61 -1.72
CA GLU A 153 -9.40 0.38 -2.49
C GLU A 153 -10.81 -0.09 -2.89
N PRO A 154 -10.93 -1.05 -3.82
CA PRO A 154 -12.23 -1.52 -4.29
C PRO A 154 -13.11 -2.06 -3.16
N GLY A 155 -14.36 -1.62 -3.14
CA GLY A 155 -15.38 -2.02 -2.17
C GLY A 155 -16.50 -2.84 -2.80
N ARG A 156 -17.63 -2.93 -2.09
CA ARG A 156 -18.80 -3.72 -2.51
C ARG A 156 -20.09 -2.92 -2.47
N VAL A 157 -21.03 -3.29 -3.35
CA VAL A 157 -22.36 -2.72 -3.49
C VAL A 157 -23.41 -3.82 -3.53
N TRP A 158 -24.51 -3.64 -2.81
CA TRP A 158 -25.61 -4.59 -2.74
C TRP A 158 -26.94 -3.92 -2.36
N ASP A 159 -28.03 -4.69 -2.46
CA ASP A 159 -29.35 -4.26 -2.02
C ASP A 159 -29.82 -5.01 -0.77
N GLU A 160 -30.57 -4.31 0.07
CA GLU A 160 -31.32 -4.86 1.20
C GLU A 160 -32.76 -4.37 1.16
N ASN A 161 -33.72 -5.24 1.44
CA ASN A 161 -35.14 -4.92 1.39
C ASN A 161 -35.52 -3.79 2.38
N GLY A 162 -34.77 -3.68 3.47
CA GLY A 162 -34.93 -2.63 4.49
C GLY A 162 -34.43 -1.24 4.07
N ASP A 163 -33.70 -1.12 2.96
CA ASP A 163 -33.06 0.13 2.52
C ASP A 163 -33.97 0.97 1.59
N ASN A 164 -35.26 0.64 1.47
CA ASN A 164 -36.29 1.45 0.79
C ASN A 164 -35.91 1.87 -0.65
N GLY A 165 -35.35 0.93 -1.41
CA GLY A 165 -34.97 1.12 -2.82
C GLY A 165 -33.66 1.87 -3.03
N TYR A 166 -32.88 2.11 -1.96
CA TYR A 166 -31.47 2.48 -2.09
C TYR A 166 -30.62 1.22 -2.24
N SER A 167 -29.49 1.37 -2.93
CA SER A 167 -28.39 0.41 -2.83
C SER A 167 -27.45 0.82 -1.70
N ARG A 168 -26.91 -0.15 -1.00
CA ARG A 168 -25.91 0.01 0.04
C ARG A 168 -24.53 -0.20 -0.55
N VAL A 169 -23.59 0.63 -0.12
CA VAL A 169 -22.19 0.51 -0.49
C VAL A 169 -21.34 0.43 0.77
N SER A 170 -20.26 -0.36 0.70
CA SER A 170 -19.17 -0.28 1.66
C SER A 170 -17.82 -0.25 0.97
N ILE A 171 -16.97 0.69 1.38
CA ILE A 171 -15.68 1.00 0.74
C ILE A 171 -14.58 0.86 1.79
N PRO A 172 -13.55 0.02 1.55
CA PRO A 172 -12.35 0.02 2.38
C PRO A 172 -11.58 1.32 2.18
N PHE A 173 -11.14 1.90 3.29
CA PHE A 173 -10.20 3.02 3.26
C PHE A 173 -9.14 2.83 4.34
N ALA A 174 -8.04 3.53 4.18
CA ALA A 174 -7.04 3.65 5.21
C ALA A 174 -6.60 5.11 5.37
N LEU A 175 -6.24 5.49 6.58
CA LEU A 175 -5.56 6.75 6.87
C LEU A 175 -4.09 6.44 7.06
N LYS A 176 -3.24 6.94 6.16
CA LYS A 176 -1.79 6.85 6.30
C LYS A 176 -1.26 8.14 6.91
N GLU A 177 -0.41 8.05 7.93
CA GLU A 177 0.30 9.21 8.48
C GLU A 177 1.18 9.85 7.41
N LYS A 178 1.06 11.18 7.31
CA LYS A 178 1.82 11.98 6.35
C LYS A 178 3.31 11.81 6.61
N ASN A 179 4.08 11.58 5.55
CA ASN A 179 5.54 11.38 5.63
C ASN A 179 5.99 10.16 6.48
N GLN A 180 5.06 9.30 6.92
CA GLN A 180 5.32 8.14 7.79
C GLN A 180 4.72 6.87 7.19
N ASN A 181 4.96 5.70 7.82
CA ASN A 181 4.41 4.42 7.37
C ASN A 181 3.08 4.04 8.02
N CYS A 182 2.71 4.72 9.10
CA CYS A 182 1.58 4.31 9.92
C CYS A 182 0.25 4.32 9.16
N ILE A 183 -0.45 3.19 9.13
CA ILE A 183 -1.75 3.05 8.47
C ILE A 183 -2.81 2.59 9.47
N TYR A 184 -3.94 3.30 9.47
CA TYR A 184 -5.18 2.96 10.19
C TYR A 184 -6.20 2.45 9.18
N ASN A 185 -6.45 1.13 9.17
CA ASN A 185 -7.38 0.50 8.23
C ASN A 185 -8.83 0.63 8.74
N GLY A 186 -9.73 0.90 7.81
CA GLY A 186 -11.13 1.17 8.11
C GLY A 186 -12.07 0.84 6.96
N ALA A 187 -13.35 1.07 7.22
CA ALA A 187 -14.42 0.92 6.25
C ALA A 187 -15.43 2.04 6.41
N MET A 188 -16.00 2.49 5.29
CA MET A 188 -17.14 3.40 5.27
C MET A 188 -18.35 2.74 4.63
N SER A 189 -19.55 3.17 4.98
CA SER A 189 -20.80 2.70 4.37
C SER A 189 -21.86 3.80 4.32
N PHE A 190 -22.67 3.77 3.27
CA PHE A 190 -23.83 4.64 3.09
C PHE A 190 -24.81 4.01 2.08
N LEU A 191 -25.97 4.65 1.94
CA LEU A 191 -27.00 4.31 0.96
C LEU A 191 -26.99 5.33 -0.18
N PHE A 192 -27.21 4.88 -1.41
CA PHE A 192 -27.31 5.77 -2.57
C PHE A 192 -28.38 5.33 -3.59
N LYS A 193 -28.75 6.26 -4.48
CA LYS A 193 -29.57 6.03 -5.67
C LYS A 193 -28.92 6.60 -6.92
N ASN A 194 -29.38 6.15 -8.10
CA ASN A 194 -28.91 6.62 -9.41
C ASN A 194 -29.04 8.13 -9.62
N ASP A 195 -29.98 8.79 -8.93
CA ASP A 195 -30.25 10.22 -9.06
C ASP A 195 -29.31 11.12 -8.22
N GLY A 196 -28.36 10.51 -7.49
CA GLY A 196 -27.44 11.23 -6.61
C GLY A 196 -27.92 11.33 -5.16
N SER A 197 -29.11 10.82 -4.83
CA SER A 197 -29.59 10.79 -3.45
C SER A 197 -28.69 9.92 -2.58
N THR A 198 -28.27 10.42 -1.42
CA THR A 198 -27.44 9.72 -0.43
C THR A 198 -28.03 9.79 0.96
N SER A 199 -27.76 8.76 1.78
CA SER A 199 -27.89 8.87 3.23
C SER A 199 -26.68 9.58 3.85
N SER A 200 -26.64 9.74 5.17
CA SER A 200 -25.38 9.94 5.87
C SER A 200 -24.45 8.75 5.66
N LEU A 201 -23.15 9.03 5.71
CA LEU A 201 -22.06 8.07 5.63
C LEU A 201 -21.49 7.82 7.02
N VAL A 202 -21.36 6.56 7.37
CA VAL A 202 -20.68 6.10 8.58
C VAL A 202 -19.29 5.60 8.20
N PHE A 203 -18.31 5.81 9.07
CA PHE A 203 -16.97 5.28 8.88
C PHE A 203 -16.36 4.88 10.21
N GLN A 204 -15.46 3.90 10.20
CA GLN A 204 -14.61 3.62 11.34
C GLN A 204 -13.24 3.05 10.94
N THR A 205 -12.25 3.27 11.79
CA THR A 205 -10.97 2.54 11.87
C THR A 205 -10.89 1.87 13.24
N ALA A 206 -10.44 0.61 13.28
CA ALA A 206 -10.31 -0.13 14.54
C ALA A 206 -9.10 -1.08 14.60
N SER A 207 -8.15 -0.83 13.70
CA SER A 207 -6.87 -1.53 13.58
C SER A 207 -5.84 -0.58 12.99
N GLU A 208 -4.59 -0.78 13.37
CA GLU A 208 -3.46 -0.02 12.88
C GLU A 208 -2.26 -0.93 12.65
N THR A 209 -1.26 -0.39 11.97
CA THR A 209 0.03 -1.04 11.70
C THR A 209 1.15 -0.43 12.55
N CYS A 210 0.78 0.31 13.59
CA CYS A 210 1.65 1.20 14.36
C CYS A 210 1.85 0.70 15.79
N PRO A 211 3.10 0.51 16.25
CA PRO A 211 3.35 0.12 17.63
C PRO A 211 3.16 1.28 18.62
N TYR A 212 3.39 2.52 18.19
CA TYR A 212 3.44 3.70 19.08
C TYR A 212 2.10 4.45 19.23
N ARG A 213 1.07 4.05 18.46
CA ARG A 213 -0.22 4.73 18.47
C ARG A 213 -1.34 3.80 18.03
N LYS A 214 -2.23 3.48 18.97
CA LYS A 214 -3.43 2.66 18.74
C LYS A 214 -4.68 3.51 18.98
N VAL A 215 -5.47 3.74 17.93
CA VAL A 215 -6.62 4.66 17.98
C VAL A 215 -7.79 4.09 17.21
N ASN A 216 -8.98 4.21 17.80
CA ASN A 216 -10.23 4.02 17.09
C ASN A 216 -10.76 5.39 16.64
N ILE A 217 -11.12 5.48 15.36
CA ILE A 217 -11.71 6.68 14.78
C ILE A 217 -13.04 6.25 14.20
N TRP A 218 -14.13 6.97 14.49
CA TRP A 218 -15.41 6.70 13.84
C TRP A 218 -16.25 7.96 13.81
N GLY A 219 -17.23 7.98 12.92
CA GLY A 219 -18.18 9.07 12.87
C GLY A 219 -19.21 8.91 11.76
N THR A 220 -20.17 9.82 11.80
CA THR A 220 -21.20 10.00 10.79
C THR A 220 -21.01 11.36 10.14
N VAL A 221 -20.96 11.39 8.81
CA VAL A 221 -20.83 12.62 8.02
C VAL A 221 -21.86 12.64 6.89
N LYS A 222 -22.10 13.84 6.35
CA LYS A 222 -22.87 13.94 5.12
C LYS A 222 -21.95 13.65 3.93
N ALA A 223 -22.41 12.78 3.03
CA ALA A 223 -21.75 12.52 1.76
C ALA A 223 -22.50 13.18 0.60
N ASP A 224 -21.76 13.83 -0.29
CA ASP A 224 -22.26 14.41 -1.52
C ASP A 224 -21.85 13.52 -2.70
N TYR A 225 -22.83 12.82 -3.28
CA TYR A 225 -22.65 12.04 -4.51
C TYR A 225 -23.12 12.86 -5.71
N THR A 226 -22.20 13.10 -6.65
CA THR A 226 -22.52 13.73 -7.93
C THR A 226 -22.43 12.68 -9.04
N PRO A 227 -23.56 12.16 -9.56
CA PRO A 227 -23.55 11.19 -10.63
C PRO A 227 -23.18 11.87 -11.96
N TYR A 228 -22.24 11.26 -12.70
CA TYR A 228 -21.94 11.65 -14.08
C TYR A 228 -21.21 10.52 -14.82
N PRO A 229 -21.32 10.46 -16.16
CA PRO A 229 -20.58 9.48 -16.93
C PRO A 229 -19.07 9.68 -16.80
N ILE A 230 -18.34 8.62 -16.44
CA ILE A 230 -16.89 8.63 -16.35
C ILE A 230 -16.30 8.31 -17.73
N PRO A 231 -15.46 9.19 -18.30
CA PRO A 231 -14.76 8.89 -19.55
C PRO A 231 -13.90 7.63 -19.43
N GLU A 232 -13.91 6.80 -20.47
CA GLU A 232 -13.07 5.59 -20.57
C GLU A 232 -13.32 4.57 -19.43
N LYS A 233 -14.52 4.55 -18.83
CA LYS A 233 -14.86 3.65 -17.72
C LYS A 233 -14.60 2.18 -18.02
N GLU A 234 -14.80 1.76 -19.27
CA GLU A 234 -14.57 0.39 -19.71
C GLU A 234 -13.10 -0.01 -19.50
N GLN A 235 -12.14 0.90 -19.66
CA GLN A 235 -10.73 0.60 -19.41
C GLN A 235 -10.43 0.39 -17.92
N TYR A 236 -11.08 1.14 -17.02
CA TYR A 236 -10.94 0.94 -15.58
C TYR A 236 -11.52 -0.42 -15.16
N ILE A 237 -12.69 -0.76 -15.70
CA ILE A 237 -13.36 -2.05 -15.47
C ILE A 237 -12.48 -3.20 -15.97
N GLU A 238 -11.97 -3.14 -17.20
CA GLU A 238 -11.10 -4.17 -17.78
C GLU A 238 -9.80 -4.37 -16.99
N LYS A 239 -9.18 -3.28 -16.52
CA LYS A 239 -7.98 -3.35 -15.66
C LYS A 239 -8.29 -4.05 -14.33
N TYR A 240 -9.41 -3.71 -13.70
CA TYR A 240 -9.80 -4.34 -12.43
C TYR A 240 -10.15 -5.81 -12.61
N ILE A 241 -10.88 -6.18 -13.66
CA ILE A 241 -11.18 -7.59 -13.97
C ILE A 241 -9.88 -8.39 -14.20
N ARG A 242 -8.90 -7.81 -14.89
CA ARG A 242 -7.59 -8.45 -15.09
C ARG A 242 -6.85 -8.64 -13.76
N GLU A 243 -6.87 -7.64 -12.88
CA GLU A 243 -6.32 -7.76 -11.53
C GLU A 243 -6.97 -8.93 -10.79
N VAL A 244 -8.31 -8.93 -10.66
CA VAL A 244 -9.05 -9.98 -9.92
C VAL A 244 -8.76 -11.37 -10.48
N LYS A 245 -8.75 -11.53 -11.81
CA LYS A 245 -8.40 -12.80 -12.46
C LYS A 245 -6.95 -13.23 -12.27
N GLY A 246 -6.05 -12.27 -12.07
CA GLY A 246 -4.62 -12.50 -11.87
C GLY A 246 -4.20 -12.62 -10.41
N ARG A 247 -5.14 -12.58 -9.45
CA ARG A 247 -4.83 -12.80 -8.03
C ARG A 247 -4.39 -14.23 -7.79
N ILE A 248 -3.42 -14.39 -6.90
CA ILE A 248 -3.01 -15.69 -6.41
C ILE A 248 -4.19 -16.33 -5.65
N PRO A 249 -4.52 -17.61 -5.89
CA PRO A 249 -5.53 -18.31 -5.12
C PRO A 249 -5.26 -18.22 -3.61
N VAL A 250 -6.28 -17.84 -2.84
CA VAL A 250 -6.18 -17.69 -1.38
C VAL A 250 -6.94 -18.80 -0.67
N LYS A 251 -6.36 -19.32 0.41
CA LYS A 251 -7.04 -20.15 1.42
C LYS A 251 -6.84 -19.55 2.81
N PRO A 252 -7.73 -19.80 3.78
CA PRO A 252 -7.45 -19.49 5.17
C PRO A 252 -6.17 -20.19 5.65
N ILE A 253 -5.34 -19.50 6.44
CA ILE A 253 -4.10 -20.09 6.99
C ILE A 253 -4.34 -21.33 7.83
N SER A 254 -5.53 -21.43 8.45
CA SER A 254 -5.98 -22.63 9.16
C SER A 254 -6.15 -23.87 8.28
N GLU A 255 -6.25 -23.72 6.95
CA GLU A 255 -6.29 -24.85 6.02
C GLU A 255 -4.89 -25.39 5.65
N LEU A 256 -3.81 -24.70 6.03
CA LEU A 256 -2.46 -25.09 5.65
C LEU A 256 -2.08 -26.50 6.17
N GLU A 257 -2.43 -26.85 7.41
CA GLU A 257 -2.14 -28.18 7.96
C GLU A 257 -2.90 -29.30 7.23
N LYS A 258 -4.10 -28.99 6.71
CA LYS A 258 -4.90 -29.95 5.94
C LYS A 258 -4.24 -30.28 4.61
N ASP A 259 -3.69 -29.28 3.93
CA ASP A 259 -3.02 -29.47 2.65
C ASP A 259 -1.56 -29.95 2.81
N TYR A 260 -0.92 -29.58 3.93
CA TYR A 260 0.45 -29.96 4.29
C TYR A 260 0.50 -30.52 5.72
N PRO A 261 0.21 -31.82 5.92
CA PRO A 261 0.20 -32.45 7.24
C PRO A 261 1.52 -32.24 8.00
N GLY A 262 1.43 -31.73 9.23
CA GLY A 262 2.57 -31.42 10.09
C GLY A 262 3.05 -29.97 10.00
N ALA A 263 2.48 -29.14 9.13
CA ALA A 263 2.64 -27.69 9.21
C ALA A 263 1.93 -27.15 10.46
N ASP A 264 2.55 -26.17 11.12
CA ASP A 264 1.95 -25.40 12.21
C ASP A 264 1.69 -23.96 11.73
N PRO A 265 0.44 -23.61 11.37
CA PRO A 265 0.11 -22.28 10.85
C PRO A 265 0.44 -21.15 11.83
N ILE A 266 0.44 -21.43 13.14
CA ILE A 266 0.68 -20.41 14.18
C ILE A 266 2.13 -19.91 14.13
N GLN A 267 3.09 -20.72 13.68
CA GLN A 267 4.49 -20.28 13.61
C GLN A 267 4.69 -19.13 12.63
N PHE A 268 3.84 -18.99 11.60
CA PHE A 268 3.91 -17.89 10.64
C PHE A 268 3.41 -16.55 11.22
N SER A 269 2.81 -16.55 12.41
CA SER A 269 2.45 -15.32 13.12
C SER A 269 3.57 -14.79 14.02
N SER A 270 4.76 -15.42 14.02
CA SER A 270 5.88 -15.10 14.93
C SER A 270 5.44 -14.88 16.39
N PRO A 271 4.79 -15.87 17.04
CA PRO A 271 4.08 -15.69 18.31
C PRO A 271 4.99 -15.31 19.49
N THR A 272 6.31 -15.47 19.36
CA THR A 272 7.31 -15.03 20.35
C THR A 272 7.71 -13.57 20.21
N GLU A 273 7.41 -12.95 19.07
CA GLU A 273 7.84 -11.59 18.71
C GLU A 273 6.65 -10.63 18.58
N VAL A 274 5.51 -11.12 18.09
CA VAL A 274 4.32 -10.31 17.83
C VAL A 274 3.17 -10.77 18.71
N ASN A 275 2.64 -9.86 19.52
CA ASN A 275 1.41 -10.11 20.26
C ASN A 275 0.25 -10.29 19.27
N SER A 276 -0.54 -11.36 19.42
CA SER A 276 -1.68 -11.63 18.55
C SER A 276 -2.70 -10.50 18.49
N GLN A 277 -2.81 -9.67 19.54
CA GLN A 277 -3.68 -8.50 19.57
C GLN A 277 -3.18 -7.33 18.70
N ASP A 278 -1.89 -7.33 18.36
CA ASP A 278 -1.22 -6.31 17.56
C ASP A 278 -0.97 -6.77 16.12
N MET A 279 -1.28 -8.04 15.82
CA MET A 279 -1.10 -8.63 14.51
C MET A 279 -2.18 -8.14 13.54
N THR A 280 -1.78 -7.41 12.50
CA THR A 280 -2.69 -6.97 11.44
C THR A 280 -3.11 -8.14 10.53
N ILE A 281 -2.13 -8.84 9.96
CA ILE A 281 -2.33 -9.99 9.06
C ILE A 281 -0.98 -10.70 8.85
N TYR A 282 -1.02 -12.00 8.59
CA TYR A 282 0.15 -12.79 8.19
C TYR A 282 -0.26 -13.86 7.18
N GLY A 283 0.72 -14.38 6.43
CA GLY A 283 0.43 -15.37 5.40
C GLY A 283 1.65 -16.16 4.95
N PHE A 284 1.39 -17.21 4.18
CA PHE A 284 2.40 -18.10 3.64
C PHE A 284 2.04 -18.51 2.21
N LEU A 285 2.97 -18.32 1.26
CA LEU A 285 2.81 -18.71 -0.13
C LEU A 285 3.54 -20.03 -0.38
N ILE A 286 2.83 -21.05 -0.85
CA ILE A 286 3.41 -22.32 -1.27
C ILE A 286 2.62 -22.91 -2.44
N ASP A 287 3.32 -23.45 -3.44
CA ASP A 287 2.74 -24.09 -4.63
C ASP A 287 1.64 -23.26 -5.35
N GLY A 288 1.79 -21.93 -5.34
CA GLY A 288 0.86 -21.01 -5.98
C GLY A 288 -0.45 -20.79 -5.21
N VAL A 289 -0.51 -21.16 -3.93
CA VAL A 289 -1.62 -20.86 -3.01
C VAL A 289 -1.11 -19.99 -1.88
N HIS A 290 -1.78 -18.86 -1.67
CA HIS A 290 -1.52 -17.96 -0.55
C HIS A 290 -2.44 -18.32 0.62
N TYR A 291 -1.87 -18.89 1.68
CA TYR A 291 -2.54 -19.17 2.93
C TYR A 291 -2.52 -17.91 3.79
N LEU A 292 -3.67 -17.29 4.02
CA LEU A 292 -3.78 -15.96 4.63
C LEU A 292 -4.55 -16.02 5.94
N SER A 293 -4.07 -15.31 6.96
CA SER A 293 -4.79 -15.17 8.22
C SER A 293 -6.03 -14.30 8.07
N THR A 294 -6.98 -14.46 8.99
CA THR A 294 -8.06 -13.49 9.12
C THR A 294 -7.49 -12.17 9.66
N PRO A 295 -7.80 -11.01 9.04
CA PRO A 295 -7.41 -9.70 9.58
C PRO A 295 -8.36 -9.32 10.72
N GLU A 296 -7.98 -9.67 11.95
CA GLU A 296 -8.77 -9.31 13.13
C GLU A 296 -8.53 -7.86 13.54
N THR A 297 -9.57 -7.24 14.08
CA THR A 297 -9.50 -5.89 14.64
C THR A 297 -10.06 -5.89 16.06
N ARG A 298 -9.97 -4.77 16.77
CA ARG A 298 -10.63 -4.62 18.08
C ARG A 298 -12.15 -4.78 18.03
N TYR A 299 -12.75 -4.67 16.84
CA TYR A 299 -14.20 -4.73 16.62
C TYR A 299 -14.53 -5.75 15.51
N GLY A 300 -14.04 -6.97 15.67
CA GLY A 300 -14.32 -8.09 14.77
C GLY A 300 -13.43 -8.09 13.52
N THR A 301 -13.72 -9.04 12.63
CA THR A 301 -12.93 -9.26 11.41
C THR A 301 -13.10 -8.12 10.41
N TYR A 302 -11.97 -7.62 9.87
CA TYR A 302 -11.98 -6.64 8.80
C TYR A 302 -12.64 -7.22 7.53
N PRO A 303 -13.59 -6.50 6.90
CA PRO A 303 -14.48 -7.12 5.90
C PRO A 303 -13.89 -7.18 4.48
N PHE A 304 -12.71 -6.59 4.26
CA PHE A 304 -12.06 -6.53 2.94
C PHE A 304 -10.62 -7.06 2.98
N PRO A 305 -10.39 -8.34 3.32
CA PRO A 305 -9.03 -8.90 3.46
C PRO A 305 -8.18 -8.71 2.20
N GLU A 306 -8.75 -8.81 1.00
CA GLU A 306 -8.05 -8.61 -0.28
C GLU A 306 -7.64 -7.16 -0.56
N SER A 307 -8.21 -6.21 0.16
CA SER A 307 -8.01 -4.75 -0.01
C SER A 307 -7.43 -4.10 1.24
N LEU A 308 -6.97 -4.90 2.21
CA LEU A 308 -6.31 -4.41 3.40
C LEU A 308 -4.97 -3.76 3.02
N SER A 309 -4.79 -2.50 3.39
CA SER A 309 -3.57 -1.75 3.09
C SER A 309 -2.51 -2.03 4.15
N ILE A 310 -1.35 -2.53 3.71
CA ILE A 310 -0.22 -2.87 4.57
C ILE A 310 0.97 -1.96 4.21
N PRO A 311 1.55 -1.22 5.16
CA PRO A 311 2.71 -0.39 4.87
C PRO A 311 3.97 -1.24 4.75
N SER A 312 4.87 -0.78 3.89
CA SER A 312 6.15 -1.45 3.67
C SER A 312 7.11 -1.38 4.85
N TYR A 313 7.12 -0.26 5.58
CA TYR A 313 8.28 0.09 6.41
C TYR A 313 9.57 -0.12 5.61
N SER A 314 10.57 -0.78 6.17
CA SER A 314 11.88 -0.97 5.53
C SER A 314 11.89 -1.99 4.41
N THR A 315 10.81 -2.75 4.16
CA THR A 315 10.76 -3.63 2.97
C THR A 315 10.86 -2.83 1.67
N ALA A 316 10.53 -1.53 1.70
CA ALA A 316 10.76 -0.61 0.59
C ALA A 316 12.25 -0.51 0.20
N LYS A 317 13.21 -0.70 1.11
CA LYS A 317 14.65 -0.74 0.75
C LYS A 317 14.93 -1.86 -0.25
N SER A 318 14.33 -3.03 -0.05
CA SER A 318 14.49 -4.17 -0.96
C SER A 318 13.76 -3.94 -2.29
N ILE A 319 12.53 -3.43 -2.22
CA ILE A 319 11.64 -3.32 -3.39
C ILE A 319 11.94 -2.06 -4.22
N ALA A 320 11.95 -0.88 -3.61
CA ALA A 320 12.24 0.35 -4.33
C ALA A 320 13.73 0.46 -4.67
N ALA A 321 14.62 0.46 -3.66
CA ALA A 321 16.04 0.66 -3.90
C ALA A 321 16.72 -0.58 -4.50
N GLY A 322 16.51 -1.76 -3.92
CA GLY A 322 17.13 -3.01 -4.36
C GLY A 322 16.74 -3.40 -5.78
N ILE A 323 15.44 -3.64 -6.04
CA ILE A 323 14.97 -3.98 -7.40
C ILE A 323 15.26 -2.82 -8.37
N GLY A 324 15.11 -1.56 -7.93
CA GLY A 324 15.45 -0.39 -8.74
C GLY A 324 16.90 -0.42 -9.24
N LEU A 325 17.85 -0.63 -8.35
CA LEU A 325 19.27 -0.69 -8.70
C LEU A 325 19.61 -1.95 -9.51
N MET A 326 19.04 -3.11 -9.17
CA MET A 326 19.21 -4.34 -9.95
C MET A 326 18.73 -4.16 -11.39
N ARG A 327 17.56 -3.54 -11.58
CA ARG A 327 17.01 -3.26 -12.90
C ARG A 327 17.85 -2.22 -13.65
N MET A 328 18.33 -1.20 -12.94
CA MET A 328 19.23 -0.19 -13.50
C MET A 328 20.54 -0.82 -14.00
N GLU A 329 21.18 -1.68 -13.21
CA GLU A 329 22.40 -2.41 -13.59
C GLU A 329 22.15 -3.33 -14.80
N LYS A 330 20.99 -3.97 -14.85
CA LYS A 330 20.59 -4.81 -15.97
C LYS A 330 20.48 -4.04 -17.29
N LEU A 331 20.00 -2.79 -17.25
CA LEU A 331 19.83 -1.94 -18.43
C LEU A 331 21.09 -1.11 -18.76
N TYR A 332 21.84 -0.72 -17.74
CA TYR A 332 22.98 0.18 -17.80
C TYR A 332 24.12 -0.39 -16.95
N SER A 333 24.86 -1.32 -17.55
CA SER A 333 25.92 -2.06 -16.86
C SER A 333 27.00 -1.12 -16.30
N GLY A 334 27.37 -1.35 -15.04
CA GLY A 334 28.28 -0.51 -14.26
C GLY A 334 27.59 0.54 -13.40
N SER A 335 26.26 0.71 -13.50
CA SER A 335 25.53 1.70 -12.70
C SER A 335 25.65 1.45 -11.20
N SER A 336 25.66 0.20 -10.74
CA SER A 336 25.89 -0.19 -9.34
C SER A 336 27.22 0.30 -8.76
N SER A 337 28.24 0.44 -9.62
CA SER A 337 29.57 0.94 -9.25
C SER A 337 29.73 2.45 -9.42
N THR A 338 28.67 3.16 -9.83
CA THR A 338 28.66 4.63 -9.90
C THR A 338 28.83 5.20 -8.50
N THR A 339 29.71 6.19 -8.33
CA THR A 339 29.89 6.88 -7.05
C THR A 339 28.80 7.92 -6.83
N ILE A 340 28.29 8.05 -5.61
CA ILE A 340 27.25 9.03 -5.24
C ILE A 340 27.66 10.46 -5.64
N ALA A 341 28.89 10.85 -5.31
CA ALA A 341 29.45 12.16 -5.63
C ALA A 341 29.54 12.50 -7.12
N SER A 342 29.45 11.49 -8.01
CA SER A 342 29.48 11.74 -9.47
C SER A 342 28.15 12.25 -10.02
N VAL A 343 27.05 12.05 -9.29
CA VAL A 343 25.69 12.40 -9.74
C VAL A 343 24.92 13.27 -8.75
N VAL A 344 25.38 13.38 -7.50
CA VAL A 344 24.84 14.28 -6.47
C VAL A 344 25.93 15.28 -6.05
N PRO A 345 26.05 16.44 -6.72
CA PRO A 345 27.11 17.42 -6.49
C PRO A 345 27.20 17.92 -5.04
N GLU A 346 26.07 18.06 -4.35
CA GLU A 346 25.97 18.50 -2.96
C GLU A 346 26.76 17.58 -2.01
N SER A 347 26.91 16.29 -2.38
CA SER A 347 27.66 15.33 -1.55
C SER A 347 29.18 15.51 -1.64
N VAL A 348 29.69 16.21 -2.66
CA VAL A 348 31.12 16.50 -2.84
C VAL A 348 31.64 17.40 -1.72
N GLU A 349 30.86 18.41 -1.32
CA GLU A 349 31.27 19.40 -0.32
C GLU A 349 31.49 18.78 1.07
N SER A 350 30.75 17.71 1.40
CA SER A 350 30.93 16.98 2.67
C SER A 350 32.26 16.23 2.77
N GLY A 351 32.88 15.87 1.63
CA GLY A 351 34.08 15.02 1.56
C GLY A 351 33.87 13.53 1.88
N ASN A 352 32.68 13.10 2.31
CA ASN A 352 32.44 11.73 2.81
C ASN A 352 31.99 10.73 1.73
N TRP A 353 31.59 11.21 0.54
CA TRP A 353 30.88 10.41 -0.47
C TRP A 353 31.65 10.19 -1.78
N ALA A 354 32.92 10.63 -1.84
CA ALA A 354 33.72 10.64 -3.07
C ALA A 354 33.95 9.24 -3.68
N ASP A 355 34.09 8.22 -2.83
CA ASP A 355 34.37 6.82 -3.19
C ASP A 355 33.22 5.86 -2.86
N VAL A 356 32.10 6.38 -2.34
CA VAL A 356 30.92 5.58 -1.99
C VAL A 356 30.10 5.29 -3.24
N THR A 357 29.95 4.01 -3.59
CA THR A 357 29.17 3.56 -4.75
C THR A 357 27.69 3.39 -4.44
N PHE A 358 26.87 3.23 -5.48
CA PHE A 358 25.44 2.92 -5.31
C PHE A 358 25.23 1.61 -4.56
N VAL A 359 26.03 0.56 -4.84
CA VAL A 359 25.93 -0.71 -4.11
C VAL A 359 26.36 -0.56 -2.65
N ASN A 360 27.36 0.27 -2.34
CA ASN A 360 27.71 0.55 -0.94
C ASN A 360 26.56 1.22 -0.18
N ALA A 361 25.84 2.16 -0.81
CA ALA A 361 24.69 2.80 -0.20
C ALA A 361 23.49 1.83 -0.07
N LEU A 362 23.29 0.94 -1.04
CA LEU A 362 22.24 -0.10 -0.99
C LEU A 362 22.49 -1.08 0.17
N ASP A 363 23.73 -1.53 0.31
CA ASP A 363 24.15 -2.46 1.35
C ASP A 363 24.29 -1.77 2.71
N MET A 364 24.02 -0.45 2.81
CA MET A 364 24.23 0.36 4.01
C MET A 364 25.65 0.18 4.58
N ALA A 365 26.61 0.04 3.69
CA ALA A 365 28.03 -0.12 3.97
C ALA A 365 28.82 1.06 3.40
N THR A 366 28.38 2.27 3.70
CA THR A 366 28.96 3.52 3.15
C THR A 366 30.29 3.89 3.80
N GLY A 367 30.57 3.35 4.99
CA GLY A 367 31.71 3.74 5.82
C GLY A 367 31.46 5.03 6.62
N ASN A 368 30.25 5.58 6.55
CA ASN A 368 29.79 6.73 7.32
C ASN A 368 28.88 6.24 8.46
N TYR A 369 29.29 6.45 9.71
CA TYR A 369 28.53 6.05 10.90
C TYR A 369 29.05 6.76 12.16
N LEU A 370 28.27 6.75 13.23
CA LEU A 370 28.70 7.25 14.55
C LEU A 370 29.08 6.08 15.46
N GLU A 371 28.27 5.03 15.51
CA GLU A 371 28.55 3.76 16.17
C GLU A 371 28.59 2.56 15.20
N SER A 372 29.38 1.54 15.51
CA SER A 372 29.61 0.38 14.63
C SER A 372 28.63 -0.79 14.85
N ARG A 373 27.56 -0.62 15.64
CA ARG A 373 26.63 -1.71 15.97
C ARG A 373 25.34 -1.65 15.14
N ASP A 374 25.20 -2.63 14.25
CA ASP A 374 24.04 -3.03 13.42
C ASP A 374 22.91 -2.00 13.22
N THR A 375 21.99 -1.84 14.18
CA THR A 375 20.81 -0.94 14.09
C THR A 375 20.87 0.27 15.01
N ASN A 376 21.80 0.26 15.95
CA ASN A 376 21.89 1.27 17.00
C ASN A 376 22.17 2.67 16.45
N ASP A 377 22.80 2.80 15.28
CA ASP A 377 23.15 4.13 14.77
C ASP A 377 21.88 4.94 14.45
N GLU A 378 20.94 4.43 13.66
CA GLU A 378 19.65 5.12 13.44
C GLU A 378 18.79 5.17 14.71
N ASP A 379 18.68 4.08 15.47
CA ASP A 379 17.81 3.96 16.65
C ASP A 379 18.22 4.89 17.81
N ILE A 380 19.52 4.94 18.16
CA ILE A 380 20.03 5.83 19.21
C ILE A 380 19.65 7.27 18.88
N TYR A 381 19.76 7.69 17.63
CA TYR A 381 19.43 9.08 17.27
C TYR A 381 17.93 9.36 17.27
N LEU A 382 17.10 8.40 16.83
CA LEU A 382 15.64 8.55 16.96
C LEU A 382 15.20 8.67 18.41
N GLU A 383 15.89 8.01 19.34
CA GLU A 383 15.55 8.02 20.77
C GLU A 383 16.16 9.20 21.55
N THR A 384 17.34 9.69 21.16
CA THR A 384 18.13 10.65 21.97
C THR A 384 18.21 12.07 21.43
N GLU A 385 17.90 12.32 20.14
CA GLU A 385 18.06 13.64 19.53
C GLU A 385 16.84 14.01 18.66
N TRP A 386 16.26 15.19 18.91
CA TRP A 386 15.17 15.75 18.09
C TRP A 386 15.53 15.84 16.61
N GLU A 387 16.81 15.96 16.26
CA GLU A 387 17.30 16.04 14.88
C GLU A 387 17.18 14.71 14.11
N GLY A 388 17.18 13.56 14.78
CA GLY A 388 16.97 12.25 14.14
C GLY A 388 15.56 12.10 13.57
N LEU A 389 14.57 12.70 14.24
CA LEU A 389 13.19 12.74 13.76
C LEU A 389 13.02 13.68 12.56
N ASN A 390 13.86 14.71 12.41
CA ASN A 390 13.72 15.70 11.32
C ASN A 390 13.79 15.04 9.94
N PHE A 391 14.65 14.03 9.72
CA PHE A 391 14.68 13.33 8.44
C PHE A 391 13.32 12.71 8.07
N PHE A 392 12.55 12.23 9.06
CA PHE A 392 11.23 11.64 8.85
C PHE A 392 10.07 12.66 8.92
N LEU A 393 10.30 13.83 9.51
CA LEU A 393 9.28 14.89 9.64
C LEU A 393 9.36 15.94 8.53
N ASP A 394 10.57 16.26 8.05
CA ASP A 394 10.80 17.26 6.99
C ASP A 394 10.10 16.85 5.69
N LEU A 395 9.40 17.80 5.07
CA LEU A 395 8.55 17.54 3.90
C LEU A 395 9.26 17.80 2.56
N ASP A 396 10.38 18.51 2.56
CA ASP A 396 11.10 18.92 1.35
C ASP A 396 12.37 18.07 1.09
N HIS A 397 12.79 18.06 -0.17
CA HIS A 397 13.94 17.30 -0.65
C HIS A 397 15.25 17.82 -0.11
N GLN A 398 15.41 19.15 -0.04
CA GLN A 398 16.69 19.76 0.34
C GLN A 398 17.05 19.43 1.79
N SER A 399 16.08 19.47 2.70
CA SER A 399 16.27 19.14 4.13
C SER A 399 16.66 17.66 4.29
N LYS A 400 15.91 16.74 3.68
CA LYS A 400 16.23 15.29 3.72
C LYS A 400 17.57 14.96 3.04
N LEU A 401 17.90 15.63 1.94
CA LEU A 401 19.17 15.47 1.24
C LEU A 401 20.35 15.96 2.09
N SER A 402 20.22 17.14 2.70
CA SER A 402 21.22 17.71 3.59
C SER A 402 21.51 16.80 4.78
N PHE A 403 20.45 16.26 5.41
CA PHE A 403 20.59 15.27 6.47
C PHE A 403 21.36 14.04 5.97
N SER A 404 20.93 13.45 4.86
CA SER A 404 21.52 12.21 4.33
C SER A 404 22.99 12.36 3.97
N ILE A 405 23.43 13.55 3.55
CA ILE A 405 24.83 13.82 3.18
C ILE A 405 25.70 14.06 4.41
N ASN A 406 25.20 14.84 5.37
CA ASN A 406 26.04 15.48 6.38
C ASN A 406 25.97 14.81 7.76
N ARG A 407 24.95 13.98 8.02
CA ARG A 407 24.67 13.49 9.36
C ARG A 407 25.77 12.59 9.90
N PHE A 408 26.17 11.60 9.10
CA PHE A 408 27.09 10.56 9.53
C PHE A 408 28.51 10.85 9.02
N PRO A 409 29.51 10.98 9.91
CA PRO A 409 30.89 11.23 9.52
C PRO A 409 31.55 9.95 8.99
N ARG A 410 32.57 10.13 8.16
CA ARG A 410 33.41 9.03 7.67
C ARG A 410 34.20 8.36 8.80
N LYS A 411 34.16 7.02 8.87
CA LYS A 411 34.87 6.19 9.87
C LYS A 411 35.65 5.00 9.31
N SER A 412 35.25 4.45 8.17
CA SER A 412 35.93 3.31 7.53
C SER A 412 35.90 3.40 6.01
N THR A 413 36.53 2.46 5.30
CA THR A 413 36.40 2.36 3.84
C THR A 413 34.98 1.88 3.48
N PRO A 414 34.38 2.27 2.33
CA PRO A 414 33.06 1.79 1.94
C PRO A 414 33.15 0.30 1.64
N GLY A 415 32.11 -0.44 2.01
CA GLY A 415 32.02 -1.89 1.87
C GLY A 415 32.63 -2.69 3.03
N GLU A 416 33.25 -2.04 4.03
CA GLU A 416 33.88 -2.75 5.17
C GLU A 416 32.96 -2.90 6.38
N GLN A 417 32.05 -1.95 6.62
CA GLN A 417 31.21 -1.90 7.81
C GLN A 417 29.76 -1.61 7.42
N PHE A 418 28.84 -2.48 7.85
CA PHE A 418 27.40 -2.24 7.80
C PHE A 418 26.97 -1.29 8.93
N ALA A 419 26.17 -0.28 8.61
CA ALA A 419 25.52 0.62 9.55
C ALA A 419 24.13 0.97 9.01
N TYR A 420 23.07 0.51 9.67
CA TYR A 420 21.73 0.62 9.15
C TYR A 420 21.24 2.08 9.12
N HIS A 421 21.05 2.64 7.93
CA HIS A 421 20.56 4.00 7.72
C HIS A 421 19.50 4.07 6.60
N THR A 422 18.32 4.57 6.96
CA THR A 422 17.28 4.92 5.99
C THR A 422 17.69 6.11 5.13
N SER A 423 18.47 7.05 5.68
CA SER A 423 19.01 8.20 4.95
C SER A 423 19.96 7.80 3.81
N ASP A 424 20.79 6.77 4.00
CA ASP A 424 21.70 6.27 2.96
C ASP A 424 20.90 5.71 1.77
N THR A 425 19.79 5.02 2.06
CA THR A 425 18.88 4.53 1.01
C THR A 425 18.16 5.67 0.30
N TYR A 426 17.76 6.74 1.01
CA TYR A 426 17.16 7.93 0.39
C TYR A 426 18.15 8.64 -0.55
N LEU A 427 19.41 8.79 -0.13
CA LEU A 427 20.48 9.34 -0.96
C LEU A 427 20.73 8.47 -2.19
N LEU A 428 20.74 7.14 -2.04
CA LEU A 428 20.80 6.21 -3.19
C LEU A 428 19.65 6.45 -4.17
N GLY A 429 18.41 6.60 -3.69
CA GLY A 429 17.26 6.94 -4.53
C GLY A 429 17.42 8.24 -5.31
N THR A 430 18.00 9.25 -4.65
CA THR A 430 18.31 10.55 -5.27
C THR A 430 19.35 10.39 -6.36
N ALA A 431 20.42 9.64 -6.08
CA ALA A 431 21.50 9.36 -7.02
C ALA A 431 21.02 8.52 -8.22
N MET A 432 20.17 7.51 -8.01
CA MET A 432 19.56 6.72 -9.07
C MET A 432 18.70 7.59 -10.01
N ASN A 433 17.90 8.51 -9.47
CA ASN A 433 17.16 9.46 -10.29
C ASN A 433 18.09 10.38 -11.09
N ALA A 434 19.10 10.96 -10.46
CA ALA A 434 20.07 11.82 -11.13
C ALA A 434 20.81 11.09 -12.27
N TYR A 435 21.29 9.88 -11.99
CA TYR A 435 21.94 9.01 -12.97
C TYR A 435 20.99 8.69 -14.13
N LEU A 436 19.78 8.21 -13.85
CA LEU A 436 18.80 7.82 -14.87
C LEU A 436 18.43 8.99 -15.78
N ARG A 437 18.20 10.17 -15.21
CA ARG A 437 17.89 11.40 -15.95
C ARG A 437 19.03 11.81 -16.86
N SER A 438 20.27 11.70 -16.39
CA SER A 438 21.49 11.97 -17.17
C SER A 438 21.61 11.02 -18.37
N ILE A 439 21.61 9.71 -18.13
CA ILE A 439 21.83 8.72 -19.20
C ILE A 439 20.69 8.66 -20.22
N ARG A 440 19.45 8.97 -19.81
CA ARG A 440 18.28 9.03 -20.72
C ARG A 440 18.10 10.41 -21.35
N ASN A 441 18.87 11.41 -20.94
CA ASN A 441 18.66 12.80 -21.29
C ASN A 441 17.18 13.24 -21.11
N SER A 442 16.60 12.87 -19.97
CA SER A 442 15.18 13.10 -19.68
C SER A 442 15.01 13.61 -18.25
N PRO A 443 14.65 14.89 -18.04
CA PRO A 443 14.46 15.43 -16.70
C PRO A 443 13.25 14.83 -15.98
N LYS A 444 12.35 14.15 -16.72
CA LYS A 444 11.16 13.48 -16.19
C LYS A 444 11.40 12.01 -15.83
N ALA A 445 12.58 11.46 -16.11
CA ALA A 445 12.89 10.09 -15.74
C ALA A 445 12.81 9.94 -14.22
N ASP A 446 12.21 8.83 -13.79
CA ASP A 446 11.98 8.51 -12.38
C ASP A 446 12.26 7.02 -12.22
N TYR A 447 13.26 6.66 -11.40
CA TYR A 447 13.71 5.28 -11.32
C TYR A 447 12.59 4.37 -10.78
N PHE A 448 11.79 4.85 -9.83
CA PHE A 448 10.75 4.03 -9.22
C PHE A 448 9.64 3.77 -10.23
N ARG A 449 9.09 4.82 -10.84
CA ARG A 449 8.07 4.67 -11.89
C ARG A 449 8.60 3.86 -13.07
N ASP A 450 9.73 4.25 -13.63
CA ASP A 450 10.17 3.72 -14.92
C ASP A 450 10.82 2.33 -14.82
N LEU A 451 11.51 2.02 -13.72
CA LEU A 451 12.28 0.77 -13.57
C LEU A 451 11.64 -0.23 -12.61
N VAL A 452 10.89 0.25 -11.60
CA VAL A 452 10.23 -0.65 -10.63
C VAL A 452 8.78 -0.87 -11.06
N VAL A 453 8.00 0.19 -11.25
CA VAL A 453 6.57 0.06 -11.56
C VAL A 453 6.32 -0.47 -12.97
N GLU A 454 6.81 0.22 -14.01
CA GLU A 454 6.52 -0.16 -15.41
C GLU A 454 7.21 -1.46 -15.83
N ASP A 455 8.44 -1.69 -15.35
CA ASP A 455 9.28 -2.80 -15.80
C ASP A 455 9.09 -4.08 -14.97
N ILE A 456 8.60 -3.99 -13.73
CA ILE A 456 8.49 -5.13 -12.79
C ILE A 456 7.09 -5.28 -12.22
N LEU A 457 6.60 -4.32 -11.41
CA LEU A 457 5.37 -4.47 -10.64
C LEU A 457 4.12 -4.65 -11.53
N LYS A 458 3.98 -3.83 -12.58
CA LYS A 458 2.90 -3.99 -13.56
C LYS A 458 2.99 -5.31 -14.33
N PRO A 459 4.16 -5.70 -14.90
CA PRO A 459 4.31 -6.99 -15.58
C PRO A 459 4.00 -8.23 -14.74
N ILE A 460 4.34 -8.25 -13.45
CA ILE A 460 3.98 -9.37 -12.55
C ILE A 460 2.54 -9.28 -12.04
N GLY A 461 1.81 -8.23 -12.42
CA GLY A 461 0.39 -8.07 -12.18
C GLY A 461 0.04 -7.65 -10.75
N THR A 462 0.89 -6.88 -10.07
CA THR A 462 0.50 -6.25 -8.81
C THR A 462 -0.62 -5.22 -9.03
N SER A 463 -1.37 -4.94 -7.98
CA SER A 463 -2.43 -3.95 -7.95
C SER A 463 -1.87 -2.52 -8.00
N PRO A 464 -2.69 -1.54 -8.44
CA PRO A 464 -2.37 -0.12 -8.33
C PRO A 464 -1.97 0.33 -6.91
N GLY A 465 -2.37 -0.41 -5.87
CA GLY A 465 -2.01 -0.14 -4.48
C GLY A 465 -0.50 -0.02 -4.26
N SER A 466 0.29 -0.80 -5.01
CA SER A 466 1.74 -0.90 -4.92
C SER A 466 2.52 -0.03 -5.93
N TRP A 467 1.83 0.72 -6.79
CA TRP A 467 2.46 1.47 -7.87
C TRP A 467 2.88 2.89 -7.48
N GLU A 468 2.52 3.31 -6.27
CA GLU A 468 2.88 4.62 -5.71
C GLU A 468 3.82 4.45 -4.52
N ILE A 469 4.67 5.44 -4.32
CA ILE A 469 5.59 5.53 -3.19
C ILE A 469 5.50 6.93 -2.59
N ALA A 470 5.62 7.03 -1.27
CA ALA A 470 5.76 8.31 -0.60
C ALA A 470 6.94 9.11 -1.16
N ARG A 471 6.75 10.42 -1.25
CA ARG A 471 7.67 11.37 -1.89
C ARG A 471 7.80 12.64 -1.05
N THR A 472 8.78 13.47 -1.36
CA THR A 472 8.81 14.86 -0.85
C THR A 472 7.64 15.65 -1.43
N TYR A 473 7.15 16.66 -0.71
CA TYR A 473 5.99 17.47 -1.10
C TYR A 473 6.36 18.69 -1.93
N ASP A 474 7.65 18.94 -2.12
CA ASP A 474 8.14 19.97 -3.03
C ASP A 474 8.08 19.51 -4.50
N SER A 475 8.47 20.40 -5.41
CA SER A 475 8.44 20.14 -6.85
C SER A 475 9.42 19.05 -7.31
N VAL A 476 10.35 18.61 -6.44
CA VAL A 476 11.28 17.51 -6.75
C VAL A 476 10.55 16.17 -6.68
N ALA A 477 9.59 16.04 -5.76
CA ALA A 477 8.82 14.83 -5.51
C ALA A 477 9.70 13.56 -5.43
N GLN A 478 10.79 13.65 -4.66
CA GLN A 478 11.80 12.60 -4.56
C GLN A 478 11.23 11.37 -3.84
N PRO A 479 11.26 10.16 -4.45
CA PRO A 479 10.74 8.95 -3.83
C PRO A 479 11.53 8.51 -2.60
N PHE A 480 10.81 8.12 -1.55
CA PHE A 480 11.37 7.60 -0.31
C PHE A 480 11.82 6.16 -0.53
N SER A 481 13.08 6.00 -0.90
CA SER A 481 13.56 4.69 -1.37
C SER A 481 13.74 3.67 -0.24
N GLY A 482 13.59 4.09 1.01
CA GLY A 482 13.72 3.24 2.19
C GLY A 482 12.43 3.00 2.98
N TYR A 483 11.30 3.62 2.61
CA TYR A 483 9.98 3.44 3.24
C TYR A 483 8.84 4.05 2.39
N GLY A 484 7.58 3.85 2.79
CA GLY A 484 6.46 4.60 2.22
C GLY A 484 5.80 3.98 0.98
N LEU A 485 6.11 2.72 0.66
CA LEU A 485 5.24 1.87 -0.17
C LEU A 485 4.07 1.34 0.65
N VAL A 486 2.99 1.00 -0.05
CA VAL A 486 1.80 0.31 0.47
C VAL A 486 1.57 -0.94 -0.39
N PHE A 487 1.15 -2.03 0.23
CA PHE A 487 0.85 -3.28 -0.45
C PHE A 487 -0.56 -3.77 -0.10
N LEU A 488 -1.18 -4.46 -1.05
CA LEU A 488 -2.25 -5.41 -0.75
C LEU A 488 -1.64 -6.81 -0.52
N PRO A 489 -2.35 -7.73 0.17
CA PRO A 489 -1.82 -9.07 0.44
C PRO A 489 -1.43 -9.87 -0.81
N ASP A 490 -2.10 -9.62 -1.94
CA ASP A 490 -1.78 -10.25 -3.22
C ASP A 490 -0.52 -9.65 -3.87
N ASP A 491 -0.22 -8.37 -3.61
CA ASP A 491 0.94 -7.69 -4.18
C ASP A 491 2.23 -8.26 -3.62
N ILE A 492 2.30 -8.44 -2.29
CA ILE A 492 3.52 -8.86 -1.61
C ILE A 492 3.93 -10.30 -1.96
N VAL A 493 2.98 -11.18 -2.29
CA VAL A 493 3.29 -12.56 -2.69
C VAL A 493 3.66 -12.69 -4.17
N LYS A 494 3.36 -11.67 -4.98
CA LYS A 494 3.78 -11.59 -6.39
C LYS A 494 5.20 -11.07 -6.55
N ILE A 495 5.59 -10.12 -5.70
CA ILE A 495 6.94 -9.55 -5.58
C ILE A 495 7.88 -10.60 -5.02
#